data_AF-X1JPV7-F1
#
_entry.id   AF-X1JPV7-F1
#
_cell.length_a   1.000
_cell.length_b   1.000
_cell.length_c   1.000
_cell.angle_alpha   90.00
_cell.angle_beta   90.00
_cell.angle_gamma   90.00
#
_symmetry.space_group_name_H-M   'P 1'
#
loop_
_entity.id
_entity.type
_entity.pdbx_description
1 polymer ?
#
loop_
_entity_poly.entity_id
_entity_poly.type
_entity_poly.pdbx_seq_one_letter_code
_entity_poly.pdbx_strand_id
1 'polypeptide(L)'
;EGNFKEALKKYNLKLSWLKIGMVHPLPEERIKEFLEKVDRVLVLEELDPLVEAEVIRIACLLNKKVEILGKYDKTLSLIGNYSFKKIKKTLEVLLKTRLESEQDSKILEKAKELEVKRPTSFCIGCPHRGTYFALNKAIKNLKYKKEEIIITGDIGCTILGMSKPFDSCWTEVAMGASIGLAQGFKWAGIKKPVIATIGDSTFFHAGIPPLINAVYHKVPLTVIILDNGWTAMTGFEENPGTINL
;
A
#
# COMPACT_ATOMS: atom_id res chain seq x y z
N GLU A 1 -7.61 -8.78 9.85
CA GLU A 1 -7.94 -9.33 11.19
C GLU A 1 -8.83 -8.43 12.05
N GLY A 2 -8.47 -7.15 12.27
CA GLY A 2 -9.22 -6.24 13.17
C GLY A 2 -10.71 -6.13 12.88
N ASN A 3 -11.09 -5.74 11.66
CA ASN A 3 -12.51 -5.60 11.26
C ASN A 3 -13.33 -6.90 11.40
N PHE A 4 -12.70 -8.06 11.20
CA PHE A 4 -13.35 -9.36 11.40
C PHE A 4 -13.66 -9.62 12.87
N LYS A 5 -12.68 -9.46 13.75
CA LYS A 5 -12.88 -9.60 15.21
C LYS A 5 -13.91 -8.60 15.75
N GLU A 6 -13.87 -7.37 15.25
CA GLU A 6 -14.87 -6.36 15.59
C GLU A 6 -16.29 -6.80 15.19
N ALA A 7 -16.46 -7.34 13.97
CA ALA A 7 -17.76 -7.82 13.51
C ALA A 7 -18.28 -8.99 14.36
N LEU A 8 -17.41 -9.95 14.72
CA LEU A 8 -17.79 -11.05 15.61
C LEU A 8 -18.30 -10.53 16.96
N LYS A 9 -17.58 -9.58 17.58
CA LYS A 9 -17.96 -8.99 18.86
C LYS A 9 -19.27 -8.20 18.75
N LYS A 10 -19.41 -7.36 17.71
CA LYS A 10 -20.56 -6.47 17.52
C LYS A 10 -21.85 -7.25 17.31
N TYR A 11 -21.81 -8.34 16.57
CA TYR A 11 -22.98 -9.16 16.25
C TYR A 11 -23.10 -10.42 17.13
N ASN A 12 -22.30 -10.52 18.20
CA ASN A 12 -22.25 -11.65 19.13
C ASN A 12 -22.18 -13.03 18.42
N LEU A 13 -21.38 -13.09 17.34
CA LEU A 13 -21.25 -14.28 16.51
C LEU A 13 -20.25 -15.25 17.10
N LYS A 14 -20.68 -16.50 17.28
CA LYS A 14 -19.80 -17.61 17.66
C LYS A 14 -19.40 -18.39 16.41
N LEU A 15 -18.27 -18.01 15.84
CA LEU A 15 -17.69 -18.68 14.67
C LEU A 15 -16.34 -19.31 15.02
N SER A 16 -16.12 -20.52 14.51
CA SER A 16 -14.79 -21.12 14.44
C SER A 16 -13.99 -20.41 13.35
N TRP A 17 -12.75 -20.02 13.64
CA TRP A 17 -11.89 -19.35 12.66
C TRP A 17 -10.43 -19.77 12.85
N LEU A 18 -9.69 -19.84 11.74
CA LEU A 18 -8.28 -20.20 11.70
C LEU A 18 -7.47 -19.01 11.16
N LYS A 19 -6.49 -18.54 11.93
CA LYS A 19 -5.52 -17.55 11.46
C LYS A 19 -4.36 -18.24 10.76
N ILE A 20 -4.16 -17.91 9.49
CA ILE A 20 -2.97 -18.32 8.74
C ILE A 20 -1.87 -17.27 9.00
N GLY A 21 -0.81 -17.67 9.71
CA GLY A 21 0.32 -16.79 10.03
C GLY A 21 1.42 -16.80 8.98
N MET A 22 1.49 -17.84 8.17
CA MET A 22 2.49 -18.04 7.11
C MET A 22 1.76 -18.56 5.88
N VAL A 23 1.89 -17.87 4.75
CA VAL A 23 1.29 -18.30 3.47
C VAL A 23 2.18 -19.31 2.73
N HIS A 24 3.49 -19.27 3.00
CA HIS A 24 4.43 -20.23 2.46
C HIS A 24 5.59 -20.49 3.45
N PRO A 25 5.80 -21.74 3.91
CA PRO A 25 4.96 -22.91 3.67
C PRO A 25 3.59 -22.77 4.34
N LEU A 26 2.54 -23.30 3.69
CA LEU A 26 1.16 -23.25 4.20
C LEU A 26 0.95 -24.36 5.26
N PRO A 27 0.26 -24.08 6.39
CA PRO A 27 0.02 -25.08 7.43
C PRO A 27 -1.11 -26.05 7.04
N GLU A 28 -0.84 -26.96 6.10
CA GLU A 28 -1.84 -27.84 5.50
C GLU A 28 -2.63 -28.67 6.53
N GLU A 29 -1.96 -29.34 7.48
CA GLU A 29 -2.62 -30.21 8.47
C GLU A 29 -3.64 -29.45 9.32
N ARG A 30 -3.33 -28.21 9.72
CA ARG A 30 -4.26 -27.38 10.47
C ARG A 30 -5.47 -26.96 9.64
N ILE A 31 -5.27 -26.73 8.34
CA ILE A 31 -6.37 -26.42 7.41
C ILE A 31 -7.25 -27.66 7.24
N LYS A 32 -6.65 -28.85 7.07
CA LYS A 32 -7.39 -30.11 6.97
C LYS A 32 -8.28 -30.35 8.19
N GLU A 33 -7.70 -30.32 9.39
CA GLU A 33 -8.44 -30.48 10.65
C GLU A 33 -9.57 -29.45 10.83
N PHE A 34 -9.41 -28.24 10.28
CA PHE A 34 -10.44 -27.21 10.30
C PHE A 34 -11.57 -27.51 9.31
N LEU A 35 -11.23 -27.89 8.08
CA LEU A 35 -12.17 -28.20 7.01
C LEU A 35 -13.03 -29.44 7.31
N GLU A 36 -12.49 -30.42 8.03
CA GLU A 36 -13.26 -31.61 8.44
C GLU A 36 -14.46 -31.26 9.33
N LYS A 37 -14.36 -30.18 10.11
CA LYS A 37 -15.35 -29.78 11.13
C LYS A 37 -16.40 -28.79 10.62
N VAL A 38 -16.33 -28.38 9.36
CA VAL A 38 -17.22 -27.36 8.78
C VAL A 38 -17.78 -27.78 7.43
N ASP A 39 -18.98 -27.30 7.12
CA ASP A 39 -19.62 -27.52 5.82
C ASP A 39 -19.52 -26.29 4.90
N ARG A 40 -19.20 -25.12 5.47
CA ARG A 40 -18.98 -23.87 4.75
C ARG A 40 -17.77 -23.16 5.32
N VAL A 41 -16.90 -22.63 4.48
CA VAL A 41 -15.72 -21.86 4.88
C VAL A 41 -15.65 -20.58 4.06
N LEU A 42 -15.34 -19.47 4.74
CA LEU A 42 -15.05 -18.19 4.10
C LEU A 42 -13.55 -17.93 4.20
N VAL A 43 -12.88 -17.80 3.06
CA VAL A 43 -11.47 -17.45 3.00
C VAL A 43 -11.33 -15.93 2.92
N LEU A 44 -10.84 -15.33 4.01
CA LEU A 44 -10.55 -13.90 4.06
C LEU A 44 -9.05 -13.67 3.79
N GLU A 45 -8.68 -13.34 2.55
CA GLU A 45 -7.31 -12.99 2.17
C GLU A 45 -7.23 -11.72 1.32
N GLU A 46 -6.27 -10.83 1.56
CA GLU A 46 -6.08 -9.61 0.76
C GLU A 46 -5.16 -9.89 -0.44
N LEU A 47 -5.25 -9.09 -1.52
CA LEU A 47 -4.52 -9.24 -2.80
C LEU A 47 -4.99 -10.42 -3.69
N ASP A 48 -4.14 -11.40 -3.99
CA ASP A 48 -4.47 -12.53 -4.86
C ASP A 48 -4.98 -13.74 -4.07
N PRO A 49 -5.81 -14.62 -4.66
CA PRO A 49 -6.44 -15.75 -3.97
C PRO A 49 -5.50 -16.97 -3.80
N LEU A 50 -4.37 -16.79 -3.10
CA LEU A 50 -3.37 -17.85 -2.93
C LEU A 50 -3.80 -18.89 -1.89
N VAL A 51 -4.30 -18.44 -0.74
CA VAL A 51 -4.76 -19.31 0.34
C VAL A 51 -6.07 -19.99 -0.05
N GLU A 52 -6.99 -19.28 -0.72
CA GLU A 52 -8.24 -19.85 -1.21
C GLU A 52 -7.99 -20.97 -2.22
N ALA A 53 -7.04 -20.79 -3.15
CA ALA A 53 -6.67 -21.83 -4.11
C ALA A 53 -6.17 -23.10 -3.40
N GLU A 54 -5.31 -22.94 -2.39
CA GLU A 54 -4.80 -24.07 -1.61
C GLU A 54 -5.88 -24.73 -0.74
N VAL A 55 -6.79 -23.95 -0.14
CA VAL A 55 -7.93 -24.48 0.61
C VAL A 55 -8.84 -25.32 -0.29
N ILE A 56 -9.09 -24.88 -1.53
CA ILE A 56 -9.84 -25.66 -2.53
C ILE A 56 -9.11 -26.96 -2.85
N ARG A 57 -7.80 -26.90 -3.13
CA ARG A 57 -6.97 -28.09 -3.40
C ARG A 57 -7.03 -29.09 -2.24
N ILE A 58 -6.87 -28.61 -1.00
CA ILE A 58 -6.90 -29.45 0.20
C ILE A 58 -8.28 -30.08 0.39
N ALA A 59 -9.37 -29.32 0.22
CA ALA A 59 -10.73 -29.85 0.31
C ALA A 59 -10.99 -30.96 -0.73
N CYS A 60 -10.50 -30.78 -1.96
CA CYS A 60 -10.54 -31.81 -3.00
C CYS A 60 -9.76 -33.08 -2.60
N LEU A 61 -8.54 -32.93 -2.06
CA LEU A 61 -7.73 -34.06 -1.63
C LEU A 61 -8.32 -34.82 -0.44
N LEU A 62 -9.00 -34.12 0.47
CA LEU A 62 -9.75 -34.74 1.58
C LEU A 62 -11.04 -35.42 1.13
N ASN A 63 -11.45 -35.24 -0.13
CA ASN A 63 -12.76 -35.65 -0.63
C ASN A 63 -13.92 -35.12 0.25
N LYS A 64 -13.73 -33.96 0.89
CA LYS A 64 -14.73 -33.33 1.76
C LYS A 64 -15.48 -32.28 0.96
N LYS A 65 -16.80 -32.44 0.88
CA LYS A 65 -17.67 -31.44 0.27
C LYS A 65 -17.85 -30.26 1.25
N VAL A 66 -17.07 -29.19 1.05
CA VAL A 66 -17.21 -27.91 1.76
C VAL A 66 -17.59 -26.82 0.76
N GLU A 67 -18.55 -25.97 1.11
CA GLU A 67 -18.84 -24.75 0.36
C GLU A 67 -17.76 -23.70 0.68
N ILE A 68 -16.86 -23.44 -0.27
CA ILE A 68 -15.77 -22.47 -0.11
C ILE A 68 -16.21 -21.15 -0.73
N LEU A 69 -16.24 -20.10 0.11
CA LEU A 69 -16.58 -18.73 -0.27
C LEU A 69 -15.30 -17.87 -0.23
N GLY A 70 -15.15 -16.97 -1.18
CA GLY A 70 -13.93 -16.17 -1.31
C GLY A 70 -13.98 -15.26 -2.53
N LYS A 71 -12.87 -15.18 -3.28
CA LYS A 71 -12.76 -14.38 -4.49
C LYS A 71 -13.18 -15.16 -5.73
N TYR A 72 -13.00 -16.48 -5.78
CA TYR A 72 -13.37 -17.27 -6.95
C TYR A 72 -14.89 -17.35 -7.16
N ASP A 73 -15.67 -17.39 -6.08
CA ASP A 73 -17.14 -17.34 -6.12
C ASP A 73 -17.70 -15.91 -6.16
N LYS A 74 -16.82 -14.90 -6.15
CA LYS A 74 -17.14 -13.46 -6.14
C LYS A 74 -17.81 -12.95 -4.85
N THR A 75 -17.81 -13.73 -3.77
CA THR A 75 -18.24 -13.27 -2.44
C THR A 75 -17.34 -12.14 -1.92
N LEU A 76 -16.07 -12.14 -2.33
CA LEU A 76 -15.07 -11.10 -2.13
C LEU A 76 -14.53 -10.62 -3.48
N SER A 77 -14.13 -9.35 -3.54
CA SER A 77 -13.47 -8.80 -4.73
C SER A 77 -11.98 -9.11 -4.70
N LEU A 78 -11.38 -9.29 -5.90
CA LEU A 78 -9.93 -9.31 -6.10
C LEU A 78 -9.27 -7.98 -5.68
N ILE A 79 -10.03 -6.87 -5.74
CA ILE A 79 -9.50 -5.53 -5.50
C ILE A 79 -10.12 -4.85 -4.27
N GLY A 80 -9.29 -3.98 -3.68
CA GLY A 80 -9.66 -3.15 -2.53
C GLY A 80 -9.49 -3.84 -1.18
N ASN A 81 -9.79 -3.09 -0.13
CA ASN A 81 -9.57 -3.50 1.26
C ASN A 81 -10.77 -4.23 1.87
N TYR A 82 -10.54 -4.91 3.00
CA TYR A 82 -11.60 -5.56 3.79
C TYR A 82 -12.12 -4.65 4.89
N SER A 83 -12.91 -3.65 4.48
CA SER A 83 -13.62 -2.76 5.41
C SER A 83 -14.66 -3.51 6.25
N PHE A 84 -15.01 -2.95 7.41
CA PHE A 84 -16.06 -3.49 8.27
C PHE A 84 -17.36 -3.79 7.50
N LYS A 85 -17.79 -2.87 6.63
CA LYS A 85 -18.99 -3.04 5.80
C LYS A 85 -18.89 -4.23 4.83
N LYS A 86 -17.71 -4.44 4.22
CA LYS A 86 -17.49 -5.60 3.35
C LYS A 86 -17.53 -6.88 4.16
N ILE A 87 -16.76 -6.97 5.25
CA ILE A 87 -16.75 -8.12 6.16
C ILE A 87 -18.16 -8.47 6.64
N LYS A 88 -18.96 -7.49 7.05
CA LYS A 88 -20.36 -7.70 7.44
C LYS A 88 -21.14 -8.42 6.33
N LYS A 89 -21.13 -7.89 5.10
CA LYS A 89 -21.84 -8.48 3.97
C LYS A 89 -21.38 -9.91 3.68
N THR A 90 -20.08 -10.14 3.73
CA THR A 90 -19.49 -11.46 3.50
C THR A 90 -19.90 -12.45 4.59
N LEU A 91 -20.00 -12.01 5.85
CA LEU A 91 -20.55 -12.81 6.95
C LEU A 91 -22.03 -13.11 6.77
N GLU A 92 -22.83 -12.19 6.24
CA GLU A 92 -24.25 -12.44 5.92
C GLU A 92 -24.40 -13.57 4.89
N VAL A 93 -23.50 -13.63 3.90
CA VAL A 93 -23.44 -14.73 2.90
C VAL A 93 -23.01 -16.05 3.55
N LEU A 94 -21.98 -16.02 4.40
CA LEU A 94 -21.50 -17.21 5.14
C LEU A 94 -22.55 -17.76 6.12
N LEU A 95 -23.34 -16.88 6.74
CA LEU A 95 -24.37 -17.27 7.72
C LEU A 95 -25.75 -17.47 7.10
N LYS A 96 -25.94 -17.11 5.81
CA LYS A 96 -27.26 -17.07 5.15
C LYS A 96 -28.30 -16.27 5.96
N THR A 97 -27.85 -15.27 6.71
CA THR A 97 -28.67 -14.49 7.65
C THR A 97 -28.27 -13.02 7.58
N ARG A 98 -29.22 -12.10 7.67
CA ARG A 98 -28.93 -10.67 7.75
C ARG A 98 -28.46 -10.31 9.15
N LEU A 99 -27.39 -9.50 9.22
CA LEU A 99 -26.91 -8.96 10.47
C LEU A 99 -27.53 -7.57 10.64
N GLU A 100 -28.50 -7.44 11.54
CA GLU A 100 -29.16 -6.16 11.78
C GLU A 100 -28.14 -5.13 12.28
N SER A 101 -28.14 -3.94 11.67
CA SER A 101 -27.27 -2.85 12.14
C SER A 101 -28.06 -1.85 12.96
N GLU A 102 -27.74 -1.74 14.24
CA GLU A 102 -28.07 -0.58 15.09
C GLU A 102 -27.23 0.66 14.71
N GLN A 103 -26.96 0.89 13.43
CA GLN A 103 -26.26 2.12 13.02
C GLN A 103 -27.28 3.21 12.78
N ASP A 104 -27.44 4.08 13.77
CA ASP A 104 -28.20 5.32 13.64
C ASP A 104 -27.60 6.16 12.49
N SER A 105 -28.42 6.44 11.48
CA SER A 105 -28.02 7.21 10.31
C SER A 105 -27.49 8.60 10.70
N LYS A 106 -28.00 9.20 11.77
CA LYS A 106 -27.56 10.50 12.28
C LYS A 106 -26.14 10.47 12.81
N ILE A 107 -25.74 9.37 13.47
CA ILE A 107 -24.36 9.18 13.95
C ILE A 107 -23.41 9.07 12.75
N LEU A 108 -23.82 8.36 11.70
CA LEU A 108 -22.99 8.18 10.51
C LEU A 108 -22.79 9.50 9.74
N GLU A 109 -23.84 10.31 9.62
CA GLU A 109 -23.75 11.64 9.00
C GLU A 109 -22.85 12.56 9.81
N LYS A 110 -23.05 12.65 11.14
CA LYS A 110 -22.19 13.44 12.02
C LYS A 110 -20.73 12.98 11.98
N ALA A 111 -20.48 11.67 11.88
CA ALA A 111 -19.12 11.14 11.75
C ALA A 111 -18.46 11.54 10.44
N LYS A 112 -19.21 11.61 9.33
CA LYS A 112 -18.70 12.12 8.04
C LYS A 112 -18.39 13.61 8.10
N GLU A 113 -19.22 14.42 8.77
CA GLU A 113 -18.97 15.85 8.96
C GLU A 113 -17.69 16.10 9.78
N LEU A 114 -17.40 15.23 10.74
CA LEU A 114 -16.19 15.28 11.58
C LEU A 114 -14.99 14.58 10.94
N GLU A 115 -15.11 14.06 9.72
CA GLU A 115 -14.03 13.33 9.06
C GLU A 115 -12.86 14.28 8.74
N VAL A 116 -11.75 14.10 9.45
CA VAL A 116 -10.51 14.83 9.16
C VAL A 116 -9.66 14.01 8.20
N LYS A 117 -9.31 14.60 7.06
CA LYS A 117 -8.33 14.00 6.14
C LYS A 117 -7.00 13.83 6.88
N ARG A 118 -6.51 12.59 6.93
CA ARG A 118 -5.19 12.24 7.47
C ARG A 118 -4.23 11.91 6.31
N PRO A 119 -3.71 12.92 5.60
CA PRO A 119 -2.73 12.65 4.55
C PRO A 119 -1.46 12.06 5.19
N THR A 120 -0.88 11.09 4.51
CA THR A 120 0.43 10.57 4.89
C THR A 120 1.44 11.70 4.78
N SER A 121 2.18 11.98 5.85
CA SER A 121 3.17 13.05 5.90
C SER A 121 4.43 12.55 6.60
N PHE A 122 5.54 13.26 6.38
CA PHE A 122 6.79 12.96 7.07
C PHE A 122 6.63 13.08 8.58
N CYS A 123 7.40 12.25 9.31
CA CYS A 123 7.55 12.33 10.76
C CYS A 123 7.85 13.77 11.22
N ILE A 124 7.42 14.10 12.44
CA ILE A 124 7.78 15.37 13.09
C ILE A 124 9.31 15.39 13.22
N GLY A 125 9.95 16.46 12.75
CA GLY A 125 11.41 16.60 12.76
C GLY A 125 12.15 15.97 11.58
N CYS A 126 11.47 15.26 10.67
CA CYS A 126 12.12 14.68 9.50
C CYS A 126 12.78 15.77 8.62
N PRO A 127 14.09 15.67 8.30
CA PRO A 127 14.82 16.70 7.56
C PRO A 127 14.33 16.86 6.12
N HIS A 128 13.77 15.80 5.52
CA HIS A 128 13.21 15.84 4.16
C HIS A 128 12.05 16.82 4.02
N ARG A 129 11.36 17.17 5.12
CA ARG A 129 10.40 18.30 5.13
C ARG A 129 11.09 19.59 4.68
N GLY A 130 12.27 19.86 5.23
CA GLY A 130 13.11 21.00 4.87
C GLY A 130 13.53 20.95 3.41
N THR A 131 13.92 19.77 2.91
CA THR A 131 14.25 19.55 1.50
C THR A 131 13.09 19.95 0.57
N TYR A 132 11.87 19.47 0.83
CA TYR A 132 10.71 19.81 0.00
C TYR A 132 10.27 21.28 0.14
N PHE A 133 10.40 21.89 1.32
CA PHE A 133 10.19 23.33 1.45
C PHE A 133 11.22 24.15 0.67
N ALA A 134 12.50 23.76 0.72
CA ALA A 134 13.57 24.40 -0.03
C ALA A 134 13.37 24.24 -1.54
N LEU A 135 12.98 23.04 -2.00
CA LEU A 135 12.63 22.76 -3.38
C LEU A 135 11.50 23.67 -3.89
N ASN A 136 10.41 23.76 -3.13
CA ASN A 136 9.29 24.65 -3.46
C ASN A 136 9.70 26.12 -3.50
N LYS A 137 10.56 26.55 -2.57
CA LYS A 137 11.11 27.90 -2.54
C LYS A 137 12.01 28.17 -3.75
N ALA A 138 12.82 27.20 -4.16
CA ALA A 138 13.67 27.30 -5.35
C ALA A 138 12.83 27.45 -6.62
N ILE A 139 11.79 26.64 -6.79
CA ILE A 139 10.83 26.74 -7.91
C ILE A 139 10.23 28.15 -7.98
N LYS A 140 9.76 28.67 -6.83
CA LYS A 140 9.20 30.02 -6.74
C LYS A 140 10.24 31.10 -7.08
N ASN A 141 11.47 30.98 -6.57
CA ASN A 141 12.54 31.94 -6.83
C ASN A 141 12.94 31.99 -8.31
N LEU A 142 12.87 30.85 -8.99
CA LEU A 142 13.05 30.74 -10.44
C LEU A 142 11.84 31.22 -11.25
N LYS A 143 10.81 31.78 -10.58
CA LYS A 143 9.58 32.31 -11.17
C LYS A 143 8.73 31.26 -11.90
N TYR A 144 8.87 29.99 -11.54
CA TYR A 144 7.98 28.92 -11.98
C TYR A 144 6.84 28.71 -10.99
N LYS A 145 5.70 28.21 -11.48
CA LYS A 145 4.66 27.61 -10.64
C LYS A 145 4.97 26.14 -10.40
N LYS A 146 4.47 25.57 -9.30
CA LYS A 146 4.73 24.16 -8.95
C LYS A 146 4.18 23.20 -10.02
N GLU A 147 3.03 23.55 -10.59
CA GLU A 147 2.34 22.77 -11.63
C GLU A 147 3.03 22.90 -13.00
N GLU A 148 4.14 23.62 -13.08
CA GLU A 148 4.96 23.72 -14.29
C GLU A 148 6.25 22.90 -14.21
N ILE A 149 6.65 22.46 -13.02
CA ILE A 149 7.88 21.72 -12.77
C ILE A 149 7.52 20.29 -12.40
N ILE A 150 7.86 19.36 -13.28
CA ILE A 150 7.63 17.93 -13.05
C ILE A 150 8.65 17.44 -12.04
N ILE A 151 8.14 16.95 -10.90
CA ILE A 151 8.94 16.27 -9.89
C ILE A 151 8.49 14.82 -9.83
N THR A 152 9.35 13.90 -10.26
CA THR A 152 9.12 12.46 -10.17
C THR A 152 9.63 11.95 -8.83
N GLY A 153 8.74 11.38 -8.02
CA GLY A 153 9.08 10.74 -6.77
C GLY A 153 9.31 9.24 -6.92
N ASP A 154 9.70 8.63 -5.81
CA ASP A 154 10.01 7.22 -5.70
C ASP A 154 9.35 6.61 -4.46
N ILE A 155 9.15 5.29 -4.44
CA ILE A 155 8.64 4.55 -3.27
C ILE A 155 9.62 4.74 -2.10
N GLY A 156 9.06 5.11 -0.95
CA GLY A 156 9.79 5.44 0.27
C GLY A 156 9.29 6.75 0.88
N CYS A 157 9.94 7.23 1.95
CA CYS A 157 9.57 8.52 2.57
C CYS A 157 9.56 9.67 1.57
N THR A 158 10.35 9.58 0.50
CA THR A 158 10.41 10.55 -0.60
C THR A 158 9.05 10.87 -1.20
N ILE A 159 8.13 9.90 -1.33
CA ILE A 159 6.83 10.16 -1.96
C ILE A 159 5.92 11.06 -1.13
N LEU A 160 6.17 11.20 0.17
CA LEU A 160 5.34 12.03 1.05
C LEU A 160 5.38 13.51 0.67
N GLY A 161 6.32 13.92 -0.19
CA GLY A 161 6.33 15.22 -0.86
C GLY A 161 5.13 15.48 -1.79
N MET A 162 4.34 14.46 -2.15
CA MET A 162 3.07 14.64 -2.89
C MET A 162 1.98 15.27 -2.03
N SER A 163 2.04 15.10 -0.71
CA SER A 163 0.97 15.49 0.20
C SER A 163 1.16 16.91 0.72
N LYS A 164 0.07 17.52 1.18
CA LYS A 164 0.12 18.79 1.93
C LYS A 164 1.06 18.67 3.14
N PRO A 165 1.85 19.72 3.44
CA PRO A 165 1.85 21.06 2.83
C PRO A 165 2.78 21.22 1.61
N PHE A 166 3.39 20.14 1.12
CA PHE A 166 4.44 20.23 0.11
C PHE A 166 3.88 20.32 -1.31
N ASP A 167 2.90 19.47 -1.65
CA ASP A 167 2.26 19.40 -2.98
C ASP A 167 3.29 19.52 -4.11
N SER A 168 4.38 18.74 -4.02
CA SER A 168 5.58 18.87 -4.87
C SER A 168 5.73 17.73 -5.87
N CYS A 169 5.65 16.47 -5.40
CA CYS A 169 5.81 15.30 -6.28
C CYS A 169 4.54 15.07 -7.12
N TRP A 170 4.72 14.89 -8.43
CA TRP A 170 3.63 14.64 -9.38
C TRP A 170 3.33 13.17 -9.57
N THR A 171 4.37 12.35 -9.59
CA THR A 171 4.29 10.94 -9.95
C THR A 171 5.13 10.12 -9.00
N GLU A 172 4.67 8.90 -8.78
CA GLU A 172 5.40 7.78 -8.22
C GLU A 172 4.75 6.53 -8.80
N VAL A 173 5.58 5.57 -9.19
CA VAL A 173 5.14 4.39 -9.95
C VAL A 173 5.66 3.12 -9.33
N ALA A 174 6.96 3.06 -9.06
CA ALA A 174 7.63 1.92 -8.47
C ALA A 174 8.95 2.35 -7.85
N MET A 175 9.49 1.49 -6.98
CA MET A 175 10.82 1.64 -6.40
C MET A 175 11.90 1.69 -7.49
N GLY A 176 12.63 2.81 -7.57
CA GLY A 176 13.69 3.08 -8.54
C GLY A 176 13.24 3.75 -9.83
N ALA A 177 11.94 4.04 -9.99
CA ALA A 177 11.40 4.56 -11.24
C ALA A 177 11.66 6.06 -11.45
N SER A 178 11.93 6.82 -10.39
CA SER A 178 11.99 8.29 -10.42
C SER A 178 12.92 8.85 -11.50
N ILE A 179 14.19 8.41 -11.53
CA ILE A 179 15.19 8.91 -12.49
C ILE A 179 14.88 8.47 -13.93
N GLY A 180 14.38 7.25 -14.12
CA GLY A 180 13.97 6.75 -15.43
C GLY A 180 12.80 7.56 -16.00
N LEU A 181 11.78 7.83 -15.19
CA LEU A 181 10.64 8.67 -15.57
C LEU A 181 11.08 10.09 -15.90
N ALA A 182 11.96 10.69 -15.11
CA ALA A 182 12.48 12.03 -15.37
C ALA A 182 13.20 12.13 -16.73
N GLN A 183 13.97 11.11 -17.10
CA GLN A 183 14.57 11.01 -18.44
C GLN A 183 13.51 10.89 -19.53
N GLY A 184 12.51 10.03 -19.33
CA GLY A 184 11.38 9.87 -20.25
C GLY A 184 10.67 11.19 -20.53
N PHE A 185 10.37 12.00 -19.51
CA PHE A 185 9.79 13.32 -19.68
C PHE A 185 10.68 14.25 -20.52
N LYS A 186 12.00 14.20 -20.31
CA LYS A 186 12.95 15.00 -21.10
C LYS A 186 12.98 14.58 -22.56
N TRP A 187 13.00 13.27 -22.84
CA TRP A 187 12.95 12.76 -24.21
C TRP A 187 11.60 12.99 -24.89
N ALA A 188 10.51 13.04 -24.12
CA ALA A 188 9.19 13.45 -24.61
C ALA A 188 9.09 14.95 -24.98
N GLY A 189 10.16 15.72 -24.80
CA GLY A 189 10.24 17.12 -25.23
C GLY A 189 9.88 18.14 -24.15
N ILE A 190 9.81 17.76 -22.86
CA ILE A 190 9.59 18.71 -21.77
C ILE A 190 10.78 19.67 -21.63
N LYS A 191 10.57 20.91 -22.07
CA LYS A 191 11.58 21.97 -22.06
C LYS A 191 11.88 22.52 -20.66
N LYS A 192 10.88 22.55 -19.77
CA LYS A 192 11.02 23.04 -18.39
C LYS A 192 11.92 22.10 -17.56
N PRO A 193 12.52 22.56 -16.45
CA PRO A 193 13.26 21.68 -15.55
C PRO A 193 12.42 20.48 -15.10
N VAL A 194 13.07 19.31 -15.00
CA VAL A 194 12.49 18.08 -14.48
C VAL A 194 13.40 17.58 -13.36
N ILE A 195 12.79 17.19 -12.25
CA ILE A 195 13.50 16.83 -11.02
C ILE A 195 13.10 15.42 -10.60
N ALA A 196 14.07 14.56 -10.32
CA ALA A 196 13.85 13.27 -9.70
C ALA A 196 14.21 13.34 -8.22
N THR A 197 13.28 12.92 -7.35
CA THR A 197 13.55 12.72 -5.92
C THR A 197 13.57 11.22 -5.62
N ILE A 198 14.63 10.74 -4.98
CA ILE A 198 14.86 9.33 -4.68
C ILE A 198 15.49 9.19 -3.30
N GLY A 199 15.12 8.16 -2.52
CA GLY A 199 15.78 7.86 -1.25
C GLY A 199 17.13 7.15 -1.45
N ASP A 200 18.00 7.17 -0.45
CA ASP A 200 19.29 6.45 -0.45
C ASP A 200 19.13 4.95 -0.69
N SER A 201 18.28 4.27 0.08
CA SER A 201 18.02 2.83 -0.11
C SER A 201 17.56 2.50 -1.54
N THR A 202 16.59 3.27 -2.06
CA THR A 202 16.08 3.10 -3.42
C THR A 202 17.14 3.44 -4.47
N PHE A 203 18.00 4.41 -4.19
CA PHE A 203 19.12 4.77 -5.04
C PHE A 203 20.09 3.60 -5.21
N PHE A 204 20.49 2.95 -4.11
CA PHE A 204 21.34 1.75 -4.16
C PHE A 204 20.65 0.56 -4.82
N HIS A 205 19.35 0.36 -4.54
CA HIS A 205 18.59 -0.77 -5.09
C HIS A 205 18.41 -0.69 -6.62
N ALA A 206 17.99 0.47 -7.14
CA ALA A 206 17.61 0.60 -8.54
C ALA A 206 17.85 1.99 -9.16
N GLY A 207 18.33 2.98 -8.40
CA GLY A 207 18.58 4.33 -8.91
C GLY A 207 19.93 4.52 -9.62
N ILE A 208 20.94 3.71 -9.32
CA ILE A 208 22.27 3.82 -9.93
C ILE A 208 22.24 3.59 -11.45
N PRO A 209 21.68 2.49 -11.98
CA PRO A 209 21.65 2.26 -13.43
C PRO A 209 20.97 3.39 -14.24
N PRO A 210 19.77 3.89 -13.88
CA PRO A 210 19.16 5.00 -14.62
C PRO A 210 19.92 6.32 -14.46
N LEU A 211 20.64 6.54 -13.34
CA LEU A 211 21.50 7.72 -13.19
C LEU A 211 22.69 7.68 -14.16
N ILE A 212 23.38 6.53 -14.25
CA ILE A 212 24.48 6.34 -15.21
C ILE A 212 23.99 6.61 -16.64
N ASN A 213 22.81 6.08 -16.98
CA ASN A 213 22.19 6.32 -18.28
C ASN A 213 21.92 7.82 -18.53
N ALA A 214 21.39 8.53 -17.53
CA ALA A 214 21.12 9.97 -17.63
C ALA A 214 22.40 10.77 -17.90
N VAL A 215 23.49 10.42 -17.21
CA VAL A 215 24.81 11.04 -17.39
C VAL A 215 25.37 10.75 -18.77
N TYR A 216 25.35 9.49 -19.21
CA TYR A 216 25.84 9.08 -20.54
C TYR A 216 25.13 9.83 -21.67
N HIS A 217 23.80 9.94 -21.59
CA HIS A 217 22.99 10.65 -22.57
C HIS A 217 22.92 12.17 -22.35
N LYS A 218 23.63 12.70 -21.34
CA LYS A 218 23.63 14.13 -20.98
C LYS A 218 22.20 14.69 -20.82
N VAL A 219 21.30 13.90 -20.22
CA VAL A 219 19.90 14.29 -20.06
C VAL A 219 19.80 15.44 -19.05
N PRO A 220 19.20 16.60 -19.41
CA PRO A 220 19.24 17.78 -18.55
C PRO A 220 18.14 17.71 -17.48
N LEU A 221 18.41 16.97 -16.42
CA LEU A 221 17.55 16.79 -15.24
C LEU A 221 18.31 17.04 -13.93
N THR A 222 17.59 17.29 -12.85
CA THR A 222 18.16 17.37 -11.50
C THR A 222 17.76 16.12 -10.72
N VAL A 223 18.73 15.43 -10.11
CA VAL A 223 18.45 14.35 -9.17
C VAL A 223 18.72 14.85 -7.75
N ILE A 224 17.77 14.62 -6.85
CA ILE A 224 17.90 14.89 -5.42
C ILE A 224 17.80 13.56 -4.69
N ILE A 225 18.91 13.14 -4.09
CA ILE A 225 18.97 11.94 -3.24
C ILE A 225 18.66 12.37 -1.81
N LEU A 226 17.58 11.84 -1.26
CA LEU A 226 17.11 12.09 0.10
C LEU A 226 17.73 11.02 1.01
N ASP A 227 18.98 11.23 1.36
CA ASP A 227 19.75 10.33 2.20
C ASP A 227 19.40 10.50 3.68
N ASN A 228 18.94 9.42 4.30
CA ASN A 228 18.73 9.35 5.75
C ASN A 228 19.48 8.17 6.40
N GLY A 229 20.30 7.42 5.64
CA GLY A 229 21.08 6.28 6.10
C GLY A 229 20.28 5.01 6.41
N TRP A 230 18.98 4.96 6.13
CA TRP A 230 18.12 3.82 6.46
C TRP A 230 17.03 3.60 5.40
N THR A 231 16.54 2.37 5.29
CA THR A 231 15.27 2.12 4.59
C THR A 231 14.11 2.48 5.52
N ALA A 232 13.90 3.77 5.76
CA ALA A 232 13.08 4.26 6.86
C ALA A 232 11.59 3.87 6.77
N MET A 233 10.98 3.93 5.59
CA MET A 233 9.53 3.73 5.44
C MET A 233 9.07 2.29 5.71
N THR A 234 9.95 1.32 5.52
CA THR A 234 9.64 -0.11 5.68
C THR A 234 9.80 -0.61 7.11
N GLY A 235 10.53 0.14 7.96
CA GLY A 235 10.80 -0.29 9.32
C GLY A 235 12.21 0.00 9.82
N PHE A 236 12.96 0.90 9.16
CA PHE A 236 14.37 1.20 9.46
C PHE A 236 15.32 0.02 9.19
N GLU A 237 15.11 -0.69 8.09
CA GLU A 237 16.03 -1.72 7.64
C GLU A 237 17.35 -1.12 7.17
N GLU A 238 18.45 -1.84 7.43
CA GLU A 238 19.78 -1.50 6.94
C GLU A 238 19.82 -1.46 5.40
N ASN A 239 20.65 -0.57 4.87
CA ASN A 239 20.95 -0.45 3.46
C ASN A 239 22.45 -0.15 3.27
N PRO A 240 22.97 -0.13 2.02
CA PRO A 240 24.40 0.10 1.79
C PRO A 240 24.97 1.44 2.29
N GLY A 241 24.12 2.44 2.53
CA GLY A 241 24.46 3.73 3.13
C GLY A 241 24.30 3.78 4.65
N THR A 242 23.86 2.70 5.30
CA THR A 242 23.71 2.66 6.75
C THR A 242 25.06 2.71 7.45
N ILE A 243 25.25 3.73 8.28
CA ILE A 243 26.43 3.86 9.15
C ILE A 243 26.10 3.21 10.49
N ASN A 244 26.77 2.10 10.78
CA ASN A 244 26.73 1.48 12.09
C ASN A 244 27.55 2.35 13.08
N LEU A 245 26.84 3.07 13.95
CA LEU A 245 27.42 3.85 15.04
C LEU A 245 27.70 2.98 16.27
#